data_AF-A0A430B2M9-F1
#
_entry.id   AF-A0A430B2M9-F1
#
_cell.length_a   1.000
_cell.length_b   1.000
_cell.length_c   1.000
_cell.angle_alpha   90.00
_cell.angle_beta   90.00
_cell.angle_gamma   90.00
#
_symmetry.space_group_name_H-M   'P 1'
#
loop_
_entity.id
_entity.type
_entity.pdbx_description
1 polymer ?
#
loop_
_entity_poly.entity_id
_entity_poly.type
_entity_poly.pdbx_seq_one_letter_code
_entity_poly.pdbx_strand_id
1 'polypeptide(L)'
;MRKKKYAAFTLLEMLIVLLVISVLLLLFIPNLSDKRTAINEQGRTALEKVISTQVEMYTLDKNSAPASLAELKQSKYITEEQYKKAVEYGIELK
;
A
#
# COMPACT_ATOMS: atom_id res chain seq x y z
N MET A 1 -49.95 38.77 -6.88
CA MET A 1 -49.05 38.53 -5.74
C MET A 1 -47.69 38.04 -6.25
N ARG A 2 -46.60 38.81 -6.09
CA ARG A 2 -45.25 38.38 -6.52
C ARG A 2 -44.63 37.51 -5.42
N LYS A 3 -44.34 36.23 -5.71
CA LYS A 3 -43.63 35.33 -4.78
C LYS A 3 -42.16 35.76 -4.68
N LYS A 4 -41.69 36.11 -3.47
CA LYS A 4 -40.27 36.34 -3.20
C LYS A 4 -39.53 35.00 -3.33
N LYS A 5 -38.53 34.94 -4.23
CA LYS A 5 -37.61 33.80 -4.31
C LYS A 5 -36.52 34.01 -3.25
N TYR A 6 -36.44 33.11 -2.28
CA TYR A 6 -35.32 33.09 -1.34
C TYR A 6 -34.13 32.41 -2.04
N ALA A 7 -32.94 32.99 -1.91
CA ALA A 7 -31.72 32.36 -2.39
C ALA A 7 -31.42 31.14 -1.50
N ALA A 8 -31.49 29.93 -2.05
CA ALA A 8 -31.23 28.66 -1.37
C ALA A 8 -29.71 28.40 -1.18
N PHE A 9 -28.99 29.43 -0.73
CA PHE A 9 -27.58 29.33 -0.39
C PHE A 9 -27.33 30.18 0.86
N THR A 10 -27.96 29.76 1.94
CA THR A 10 -27.82 30.34 3.27
C THR A 10 -26.64 29.69 4.00
N LEU A 11 -26.13 30.39 5.04
CA LEU A 11 -25.11 29.81 5.91
C LEU A 11 -25.61 28.52 6.60
N LEU A 12 -26.91 28.44 6.91
CA LEU A 12 -27.52 27.26 7.52
C LEU A 12 -27.41 26.02 6.62
N GLU A 13 -27.65 26.19 5.32
CA GLU A 13 -27.49 25.10 4.35
C GLU A 13 -26.02 24.65 4.26
N MET A 14 -25.07 25.58 4.28
CA MET A 14 -23.64 25.23 4.31
C MET A 14 -23.23 24.46 5.57
N LEU A 15 -23.79 24.79 6.74
CA LEU A 15 -23.54 24.05 7.98
C LEU A 15 -24.04 22.60 7.90
N ILE A 16 -25.25 22.40 7.37
CA ILE A 16 -25.81 21.04 7.19
C ILE A 16 -24.97 20.25 6.19
N VAL A 17 -24.52 20.88 5.09
CA VAL A 17 -23.67 20.24 4.09
C VAL A 17 -22.33 19.81 4.69
N LEU A 18 -21.66 20.67 5.47
CA LEU A 18 -20.40 20.33 6.13
C LEU A 18 -20.58 19.21 7.16
N LEU A 19 -21.69 19.21 7.89
CA LEU A 19 -22.03 18.14 8.82
C LEU A 19 -22.17 16.78 8.09
N VAL A 20 -22.91 16.74 6.99
CA VAL A 20 -23.10 15.52 6.19
C VAL A 20 -21.77 15.04 5.62
N ILE A 21 -20.95 15.93 5.02
CA ILE A 21 -19.63 15.56 4.47
C ILE A 21 -18.71 15.02 5.57
N SER A 22 -18.72 15.63 6.77
CA SER A 22 -17.93 15.14 7.92
C SER A 22 -18.28 13.71 8.29
N VAL A 23 -19.57 13.36 8.35
CA VAL A 23 -20.01 11.98 8.66
C VAL A 23 -19.61 11.02 7.55
N LEU A 24 -19.74 11.41 6.28
CA LEU A 24 -19.32 10.59 5.14
C LEU A 24 -17.81 10.32 5.16
N LEU A 25 -16.98 11.33 5.48
CA LEU A 25 -15.52 11.16 5.61
C LEU A 25 -15.16 10.19 6.74
N LEU A 26 -15.82 10.29 7.89
CA LEU A 26 -15.60 9.37 9.03
C LEU A 26 -15.96 7.92 8.69
N LEU A 27 -16.93 7.67 7.82
CA LEU A 27 -17.27 6.32 7.35
C LEU A 27 -16.32 5.83 6.24
N PHE A 28 -15.82 6.74 5.40
CA PHE A 28 -14.97 6.40 4.25
C PHE A 28 -13.51 6.18 4.62
N ILE A 29 -12.95 6.99 5.52
CA ILE A 29 -11.56 6.88 6.00
C ILE A 29 -11.23 5.50 6.58
N PRO A 30 -12.01 4.91 7.52
CA PRO A 30 -11.70 3.58 8.06
C PRO A 30 -11.76 2.52 6.94
N ASN A 31 -12.78 2.59 6.07
CA ASN A 31 -12.92 1.67 4.95
C ASN A 31 -11.76 1.77 3.93
N LEU A 32 -11.16 2.96 3.78
CA LEU A 32 -9.99 3.17 2.93
C LEU A 32 -8.68 2.70 3.60
N SER A 33 -8.55 2.89 4.91
CA SER A 33 -7.38 2.46 5.68
C SER A 33 -7.21 0.94 5.66
N ASP A 34 -8.31 0.19 5.85
CA ASP A 34 -8.28 -1.28 5.87
C ASP A 34 -7.85 -1.88 4.53
N LYS A 35 -8.26 -1.26 3.41
CA LYS A 35 -7.85 -1.70 2.06
C LYS A 35 -6.36 -1.46 1.80
N ARG A 36 -5.77 -0.40 2.35
CA ARG A 36 -4.33 -0.14 2.20
C ARG A 36 -3.50 -1.22 2.89
N THR A 37 -3.91 -1.64 4.10
CA THR A 37 -3.25 -2.71 4.84
C THR A 37 -3.31 -4.04 4.07
N ALA A 38 -4.49 -4.43 3.58
CA ALA A 38 -4.64 -5.66 2.80
C ALA A 38 -3.80 -5.65 1.51
N ILE A 39 -3.72 -4.51 0.81
CA ILE A 39 -2.87 -4.36 -0.39
C ILE A 39 -1.38 -4.47 -0.03
N ASN A 40 -0.95 -3.90 1.10
CA ASN A 40 0.43 -3.98 1.55
C ASN A 40 0.83 -5.43 1.91
N GLU A 41 -0.05 -6.19 2.57
CA GLU A 41 0.20 -7.61 2.88
C GLU A 41 0.26 -8.49 1.63
N GLN A 42 -0.66 -8.27 0.69
CA GLN A 42 -0.63 -8.95 -0.62
C GLN A 42 0.67 -8.64 -1.36
N GLY A 43 1.10 -7.37 -1.34
CA GLY A 43 2.35 -6.91 -1.95
C GLY A 43 3.59 -7.51 -1.29
N ARG A 44 3.60 -7.61 0.05
CA ARG A 44 4.68 -8.27 0.81
C ARG A 44 4.79 -9.74 0.43
N THR A 45 3.67 -10.47 0.43
CA THR A 45 3.62 -11.89 0.07
C THR A 45 4.10 -12.14 -1.36
N ALA A 46 3.71 -11.28 -2.31
CA ALA A 46 4.19 -11.37 -3.68
C ALA A 46 5.71 -11.13 -3.79
N LEU A 47 6.22 -10.15 -3.04
CA LEU A 47 7.66 -9.86 -2.99
C LEU A 47 8.45 -11.01 -2.36
N GLU A 48 7.96 -11.59 -1.26
CA GLU A 48 8.53 -12.81 -0.66
C GLU A 48 8.60 -13.94 -1.68
N LYS A 49 7.54 -14.15 -2.48
CA LYS A 49 7.55 -15.19 -3.51
C LYS A 49 8.57 -14.93 -4.61
N VAL A 50 8.69 -13.69 -5.08
CA VAL A 50 9.71 -13.31 -6.07
C VAL A 50 11.10 -13.57 -5.52
N ILE A 51 11.38 -13.13 -4.28
CA ILE A 51 12.67 -13.34 -3.61
C ILE A 51 12.95 -14.84 -3.47
N SER A 52 11.98 -15.66 -3.05
CA SER A 52 12.13 -17.13 -3.00
C SER A 52 12.52 -17.72 -4.35
N THR A 53 11.86 -17.31 -5.45
CA THR A 53 12.23 -17.76 -6.79
C THR A 53 13.65 -17.31 -7.17
N GLN A 54 14.06 -16.11 -6.76
CA GLN A 54 15.44 -15.63 -6.99
C GLN A 54 16.48 -16.41 -6.18
N VAL A 55 16.15 -16.78 -4.94
CA VAL A 55 16.97 -17.67 -4.08
C VAL A 55 17.13 -19.03 -4.74
N GLU A 56 16.03 -19.61 -5.23
CA GLU A 56 16.04 -20.88 -5.94
C GLU A 56 16.94 -20.80 -7.20
N MET A 57 16.80 -19.75 -8.01
CA MET A 57 17.68 -19.55 -9.17
C MET A 57 19.15 -19.37 -8.79
N TYR A 58 19.44 -18.62 -7.73
CA TYR A 58 20.80 -18.49 -7.21
C TYR A 58 21.37 -19.85 -6.79
N THR A 59 20.59 -20.67 -6.08
CA THR A 59 21.00 -22.00 -5.65
C THR A 59 21.25 -22.95 -6.82
N LEU A 60 20.45 -22.85 -7.89
CA LEU A 60 20.64 -23.65 -9.11
C LEU A 60 21.92 -23.26 -9.84
N ASP A 61 22.22 -21.95 -9.93
CA ASP A 61 23.37 -21.45 -10.67
C ASP A 61 24.70 -21.62 -9.91
N LYS A 62 24.66 -21.41 -8.58
CA LYS A 62 25.86 -21.34 -7.73
C LYS A 62 26.07 -22.60 -6.89
N ASN A 63 25.13 -23.54 -6.88
CA ASN A 63 25.10 -24.72 -5.99
C ASN A 63 25.21 -24.35 -4.49
N SER A 64 24.88 -23.10 -4.13
CA SER A 64 24.92 -22.60 -2.75
C SER A 64 23.72 -21.69 -2.50
N ALA A 65 23.19 -21.71 -1.28
CA ALA A 65 22.16 -20.77 -0.86
C ALA A 65 22.76 -19.37 -0.65
N PRO A 66 22.06 -18.29 -1.05
CA PRO A 66 22.49 -16.94 -0.76
C PRO A 66 22.43 -16.71 0.75
N ALA A 67 23.52 -16.21 1.33
CA ALA A 67 23.64 -15.92 2.76
C ALA A 67 22.90 -14.64 3.17
N SER A 68 22.53 -13.77 2.21
CA SER A 68 21.82 -12.53 2.50
C SER A 68 21.08 -11.98 1.29
N LEU A 69 20.06 -11.14 1.54
CA LEU A 69 19.42 -10.35 0.48
C LEU A 69 20.42 -9.44 -0.25
N ALA A 70 21.50 -9.04 0.42
CA ALA A 70 22.57 -8.25 -0.18
C ALA A 70 23.36 -9.06 -1.23
N GLU A 71 23.51 -10.37 -1.05
CA GLU A 71 24.16 -11.26 -2.02
C GLU A 71 23.30 -11.45 -3.28
N LEU A 72 21.97 -11.55 -3.11
CA LEU A 72 21.03 -11.55 -4.23
C LEU A 72 21.08 -10.23 -5.02
N LYS A 73 21.23 -9.09 -4.33
CA LYS A 73 21.41 -7.78 -4.96
C LYS A 73 22.74 -7.69 -5.71
N GLN A 74 23.85 -8.09 -5.08
CA GLN A 74 25.18 -8.05 -5.70
C GLN A 74 25.26 -8.95 -6.92
N SER A 75 24.59 -10.10 -6.85
CA SER A 75 24.52 -11.07 -7.95
C SER A 75 23.45 -10.73 -9.00
N LYS A 76 22.81 -9.55 -8.89
CA LYS A 76 21.77 -9.00 -9.79
C LYS A 76 20.50 -9.84 -9.95
N TYR A 77 20.21 -10.74 -9.01
CA TYR A 77 18.95 -11.50 -9.02
C TYR A 77 17.76 -10.65 -8.53
N ILE A 78 18.02 -9.63 -7.70
CA ILE A 78 16.99 -8.65 -7.28
C ILE A 78 17.43 -7.22 -7.60
N THR A 79 16.46 -6.36 -7.91
CA THR A 79 16.72 -4.93 -8.15
C THR A 79 16.92 -4.17 -6.85
N GLU A 80 17.51 -2.97 -6.92
CA GLU A 80 17.67 -2.10 -5.75
C GLU A 80 16.33 -1.70 -5.13
N GLU A 81 15.29 -1.53 -5.95
CA GLU A 81 13.93 -1.25 -5.47
C GLU A 81 13.34 -2.42 -4.70
N GLN A 82 13.53 -3.66 -5.19
CA GLN A 82 13.08 -4.86 -4.50
C GLN A 82 13.82 -5.06 -3.18
N TYR A 83 15.13 -4.79 -3.16
CA TYR A 83 15.92 -4.81 -1.94
C TYR A 83 15.43 -3.79 -0.91
N LYS A 84 15.20 -2.54 -1.31
CA LYS A 84 14.68 -1.49 -0.41
C LYS A 84 13.31 -1.87 0.16
N LYS A 85 12.40 -2.36 -0.69
CA LYS A 85 11.09 -2.83 -0.24
C LYS A 85 11.21 -4.02 0.71
N ALA A 86 12.09 -4.98 0.42
CA ALA A 86 12.29 -6.13 1.30
C ALA A 86 12.78 -5.73 2.69
N VAL A 87 13.70 -4.76 2.76
CA VAL A 87 14.18 -4.19 4.03
C VAL A 87 13.08 -3.41 4.75
N GLU A 88 12.30 -2.60 4.02
CA GLU A 88 11.16 -1.83 4.58
C GLU A 88 10.07 -2.75 5.15
N TYR A 89 9.81 -3.88 4.49
CA TYR A 89 8.85 -4.89 4.94
C TYR A 89 9.40 -5.85 6.00
N GLY A 90 10.70 -5.78 6.33
CA GLY A 90 11.34 -6.70 7.27
C GLY A 90 11.38 -8.16 6.80
N ILE A 91 11.50 -8.38 5.49
CA ILE A 91 11.57 -9.73 4.89
C ILE A 91 12.97 -10.31 5.17
N GLU A 92 13.04 -11.43 5.86
CA GLU A 92 14.28 -12.18 6.10
C GLU A 92 14.39 -13.39 5.18
N LEU A 93 15.62 -13.76 4.80
CA LEU A 93 15.88 -15.04 4.18
C LEU A 93 15.79 -16.13 5.26
N LYS A 94 14.96 -17.14 5.04
CA LYS A 94 14.90 -18.34 5.89
C LYS A 94 15.91 -19.38 5.44
#